data_AF-A0A7K3XIE5-F1
#
_entry.id   AF-A0A7K3XIE5-F1
#
_cell.length_a   1.000
_cell.length_b   1.000
_cell.length_c   1.000
_cell.angle_alpha   90.00
_cell.angle_beta   90.00
_cell.angle_gamma   90.00
#
_symmetry.space_group_name_H-M   'P 1'
#
loop_
_entity.id
_entity.type
_entity.pdbx_description
1 polymer ?
#
loop_
_entity_poly.entity_id
_entity_poly.type
_entity_poly.pdbx_seq_one_letter_code
_entity_poly.pdbx_strand_id
1 'polypeptide(L)'
;MVLEGKKRVWEDYQKEIADDHYFYVRSCIRQTFFPGSETTFLRIMRNDLGKDVFEDARHTTCTGIGYHTDIVPLDTTMTVIARHFALMTEAGYTNIIPSCVTSFGLYTEVLDTWKHFPEIEAKIREYLWKATKREFKIPENLVHTSDIIYKFRNQIKEKSKVSLINKKTGVPLKIVEHIGCHYAKMFPTSGVGGAEFPSVLTGMIESWGGSVIDYPERRHCCGFGFRQYLVMANRGYSVSNSKKKFESMQPYQPDFIVANCPGCSMFLDRWQYTIAELEGITYDTSGMGIPVLTYEEMAGLVMGYSPWELGLQMHQVSVEPLLDKLGIEYKKEEKYLGVHGQNIGEPQKPQFLIV
;
A
#
# COMPACT_ATOMS: atom_id res chain seq x y z
N MET A 1 5.21 -32.49 -14.86
CA MET A 1 6.53 -32.14 -14.29
C MET A 1 6.75 -30.65 -14.01
N VAL A 2 6.72 -29.72 -14.98
CA VAL A 2 6.98 -28.27 -14.69
C VAL A 2 5.85 -27.59 -13.89
N LEU A 3 4.59 -27.95 -14.12
CA LEU A 3 3.44 -27.40 -13.40
C LEU A 3 3.33 -27.93 -11.96
N GLU A 4 3.67 -29.20 -11.71
CA GLU A 4 3.72 -29.78 -10.36
C GLU A 4 4.90 -29.25 -9.54
N GLY A 5 6.07 -29.08 -10.15
CA GLY A 5 7.21 -28.44 -9.48
C GLY A 5 6.93 -26.99 -9.14
N LYS A 6 6.25 -26.24 -10.03
CA LYS A 6 5.73 -24.90 -9.72
C LYS A 6 4.69 -24.97 -8.59
N LYS A 7 3.70 -25.87 -8.62
CA LYS A 7 2.73 -25.98 -7.52
C LYS A 7 3.39 -26.22 -6.15
N ARG A 8 4.37 -27.13 -6.07
CA ARG A 8 5.11 -27.41 -4.83
C ARG A 8 5.88 -26.20 -4.29
N VAL A 9 6.57 -25.46 -5.15
CA VAL A 9 7.28 -24.23 -4.75
C VAL A 9 6.29 -23.13 -4.34
N TRP A 10 5.09 -23.11 -4.91
CA TRP A 10 4.05 -22.13 -4.60
C TRP A 10 3.25 -22.44 -3.33
N GLU A 11 3.18 -23.72 -2.92
CA GLU A 11 2.62 -24.15 -1.63
C GLU A 11 3.39 -23.50 -0.46
N ASP A 12 4.71 -23.40 -0.55
CA ASP A 12 5.58 -22.78 0.46
C ASP A 12 5.40 -21.24 0.57
N TYR A 13 4.71 -20.62 -0.39
CA TYR A 13 4.39 -19.18 -0.40
C TYR A 13 2.89 -18.89 -0.26
N GLN A 14 2.12 -19.88 0.21
CA GLN A 14 0.76 -19.65 0.69
C GLN A 14 0.81 -19.36 2.19
N LYS A 15 0.31 -18.19 2.57
CA LYS A 15 0.06 -17.88 3.98
C LYS A 15 -1.42 -18.01 4.28
N GLU A 16 -1.72 -18.42 5.50
CA GLU A 16 -3.08 -18.35 6.01
C GLU A 16 -3.50 -16.89 6.18
N ILE A 17 -4.64 -16.54 5.61
CA ILE A 17 -5.27 -15.24 5.75
C ILE A 17 -6.60 -15.53 6.43
N ALA A 18 -6.85 -14.96 7.61
CA ALA A 18 -8.12 -15.18 8.32
C ALA A 18 -9.32 -14.72 7.45
N ASP A 19 -10.53 -15.25 7.71
CA ASP A 19 -11.76 -14.89 6.96
C ASP A 19 -12.47 -13.64 7.49
N ASP A 20 -12.28 -13.29 8.76
CA ASP A 20 -13.01 -12.22 9.42
C ASP A 20 -12.35 -11.79 10.74
N HIS A 21 -12.99 -10.87 11.45
CA HIS A 21 -12.67 -10.47 12.82
C HIS A 21 -11.23 -9.95 12.95
N TYR A 22 -11.00 -8.79 12.33
CA TYR A 22 -9.67 -8.19 12.18
C TYR A 22 -9.46 -6.97 13.07
N PHE A 23 -8.29 -6.88 13.69
CA PHE A 23 -7.79 -5.69 14.34
C PHE A 23 -6.94 -4.87 13.38
N TYR A 24 -7.48 -3.74 12.93
CA TYR A 24 -6.84 -2.84 11.97
C TYR A 24 -5.81 -1.92 12.63
N VAL A 25 -4.59 -1.95 12.10
CA VAL A 25 -3.51 -1.07 12.55
C VAL A 25 -3.25 -0.01 11.47
N ARG A 26 -3.53 1.24 11.84
CA ARG A 26 -3.46 2.42 10.97
C ARG A 26 -2.04 2.73 10.50
N SER A 27 -1.91 3.46 9.39
CA SER A 27 -0.62 3.90 8.87
C SER A 27 -0.47 5.42 8.95
N CYS A 28 0.63 5.89 9.56
CA CYS A 28 0.94 7.32 9.62
C CYS A 28 1.04 7.96 8.22
N ILE A 29 1.83 7.37 7.31
CA ILE A 29 2.00 7.88 5.94
C ILE A 29 0.67 7.85 5.19
N ARG A 30 -0.13 6.78 5.29
CA ARG A 30 -1.44 6.75 4.62
C ARG A 30 -2.35 7.86 5.14
N GLN A 31 -2.48 8.00 6.46
CA GLN A 31 -3.33 9.02 7.07
C GLN A 31 -2.88 10.45 6.72
N THR A 32 -1.59 10.68 6.50
CA THR A 32 -1.07 11.99 6.12
C THR A 32 -1.25 12.29 4.64
N PHE A 33 -0.94 11.35 3.74
CA PHE A 33 -0.82 11.63 2.30
C PHE A 33 -1.99 11.10 1.48
N PHE A 34 -2.61 9.99 1.90
CA PHE A 34 -3.71 9.34 1.20
C PHE A 34 -4.82 8.90 2.19
N PRO A 35 -5.40 9.81 2.98
CA PRO A 35 -6.38 9.45 4.00
C PRO A 35 -7.62 8.76 3.43
N GLY A 36 -8.02 9.13 2.20
CA GLY A 36 -9.13 8.50 1.49
C GLY A 36 -8.92 7.01 1.23
N SER A 37 -7.67 6.56 1.03
CA SER A 37 -7.34 5.13 0.91
C SER A 37 -7.68 4.34 2.19
N GLU A 38 -7.42 4.89 3.38
CA GLU A 38 -7.72 4.21 4.65
C GLU A 38 -9.24 4.09 4.85
N THR A 39 -9.97 5.18 4.62
CA THR A 39 -11.44 5.18 4.66
C THR A 39 -12.03 4.19 3.66
N THR A 40 -11.44 4.11 2.46
CA THR A 40 -11.88 3.20 1.40
C THR A 40 -11.73 1.75 1.80
N PHE A 41 -10.59 1.35 2.36
CA PHE A 41 -10.40 -0.01 2.87
C PHE A 41 -11.47 -0.37 3.90
N LEU A 42 -11.65 0.47 4.91
CA LEU A 42 -12.62 0.21 5.98
C LEU A 42 -14.06 0.16 5.45
N ARG A 43 -14.41 1.02 4.49
CA ARG A 43 -15.72 1.03 3.85
C ARG A 43 -15.98 -0.26 3.07
N ILE A 44 -15.03 -0.69 2.24
CA ILE A 44 -15.14 -1.95 1.48
C ILE A 44 -15.32 -3.13 2.43
N MET A 45 -14.47 -3.21 3.47
CA MET A 45 -14.50 -4.31 4.40
C MET A 45 -15.80 -4.37 5.21
N ARG A 46 -16.18 -3.26 5.86
CA ARG A 46 -17.34 -3.21 6.75
C ARG A 46 -18.67 -3.21 5.99
N ASN A 47 -18.79 -2.37 4.97
CA ASN A 47 -20.08 -2.07 4.37
C ASN A 47 -20.40 -2.96 3.16
N ASP A 48 -19.40 -3.28 2.33
CA ASP A 48 -19.66 -4.08 1.12
C ASP A 48 -19.42 -5.57 1.32
N LEU A 49 -18.38 -5.93 2.09
CA LEU A 49 -18.02 -7.33 2.36
C LEU A 49 -18.59 -7.84 3.70
N GLY A 50 -19.15 -6.96 4.54
CA GLY A 50 -19.79 -7.34 5.80
C GLY A 50 -18.83 -7.91 6.84
N LYS A 51 -17.55 -7.50 6.81
CA LYS A 51 -16.48 -7.99 7.69
C LYS A 51 -16.40 -7.18 8.97
N ASP A 52 -16.11 -7.87 10.06
CA ASP A 52 -15.79 -7.28 11.35
C ASP A 52 -14.33 -6.79 11.32
N VAL A 53 -14.17 -5.48 11.23
CA VAL A 53 -12.88 -4.80 11.28
C VAL A 53 -12.93 -3.75 12.37
N PHE A 54 -12.17 -3.95 13.45
CA PHE A 54 -12.07 -3.02 14.55
C PHE A 54 -10.82 -2.15 14.45
N GLU A 55 -10.95 -0.88 14.79
CA GLU A 55 -9.84 0.06 14.89
C GLU A 55 -9.87 0.72 16.26
N ASP A 56 -8.73 0.76 16.94
CA ASP A 56 -8.63 1.35 18.27
C ASP A 56 -8.20 2.83 18.18
N ALA A 57 -8.98 3.74 18.74
CA ALA A 57 -8.65 5.17 18.78
C ALA A 57 -7.33 5.46 19.53
N ARG A 58 -6.90 4.55 20.42
CA ARG A 58 -5.63 4.62 21.17
C ARG A 58 -4.43 4.21 20.31
N HIS A 59 -4.63 3.66 19.11
CA HIS A 59 -3.54 3.39 18.17
C HIS A 59 -3.07 4.69 17.49
N THR A 60 -1.97 5.25 18.00
CA THR A 60 -1.43 6.56 17.59
C THR A 60 0.07 6.54 17.27
N THR A 61 0.69 5.37 17.21
CA THR A 61 2.15 5.21 17.17
C THR A 61 2.63 4.51 15.90
N CYS A 62 3.69 5.03 15.29
CA CYS A 62 4.37 4.36 14.19
C CYS A 62 5.36 3.30 14.73
N THR A 63 5.53 2.19 14.00
CA THR A 63 6.50 1.14 14.33
C THR A 63 7.58 1.01 13.26
N GLY A 64 7.23 1.12 11.98
CA GLY A 64 8.15 0.82 10.89
C GLY A 64 9.22 1.89 10.64
N ILE A 65 8.78 3.13 10.38
CA ILE A 65 9.67 4.14 9.80
C ILE A 65 10.81 4.54 10.75
N GLY A 66 10.50 4.76 12.04
CA GLY A 66 11.46 5.23 13.03
C GLY A 66 12.64 4.27 13.21
N TYR A 67 12.36 2.97 13.19
CA TYR A 67 13.39 1.93 13.26
C TYR A 67 14.28 1.90 12.01
N HIS A 68 13.70 1.80 10.81
CA HIS A 68 14.51 1.74 9.57
C HIS A 68 15.23 3.04 9.22
N THR A 69 14.94 4.11 9.95
CA THR A 69 15.65 5.39 9.86
C THR A 69 16.77 5.55 10.88
N ASP A 70 17.05 4.52 11.69
CA ASP A 70 18.02 4.55 12.81
C ASP A 70 17.68 5.59 13.89
N ILE A 71 16.42 6.01 14.00
CA ILE A 71 15.97 7.01 15.01
C ILE A 71 15.51 6.32 16.29
N VAL A 72 14.83 5.18 16.15
CA VAL A 72 14.21 4.46 17.28
C VAL A 72 14.94 3.14 17.50
N PRO A 73 15.47 2.87 18.71
CA PRO A 73 16.09 1.60 19.05
C PRO A 73 15.14 0.41 18.84
N LEU A 74 15.70 -0.76 18.54
CA LEU A 74 14.92 -1.97 18.28
C LEU A 74 14.07 -2.39 19.49
N ASP A 75 14.61 -2.38 20.71
CA ASP A 75 13.87 -2.72 21.93
C ASP A 75 12.66 -1.79 22.17
N THR A 76 12.84 -0.49 21.93
CA THR A 76 11.74 0.47 22.00
C THR A 76 10.69 0.14 20.96
N THR A 77 11.12 -0.18 19.73
CA THR A 77 10.21 -0.52 18.64
C THR A 77 9.43 -1.80 18.91
N MET A 78 10.10 -2.84 19.40
CA MET A 78 9.48 -4.08 19.86
C MET A 78 8.45 -3.82 20.97
N THR A 79 8.75 -2.91 21.92
CA THR A 79 7.82 -2.52 22.99
C THR A 79 6.58 -1.80 22.45
N VAL A 80 6.73 -0.95 21.43
CA VAL A 80 5.59 -0.30 20.77
C VAL A 80 4.74 -1.33 20.01
N ILE A 81 5.37 -2.31 19.35
CA ILE A 81 4.67 -3.42 18.69
C ILE A 81 3.90 -4.27 19.72
N ALA A 82 4.52 -4.58 20.85
CA ALA A 82 3.87 -5.27 21.96
C ALA A 82 2.65 -4.48 22.48
N ARG A 83 2.72 -3.15 22.52
CA ARG A 83 1.56 -2.30 22.85
C ARG A 83 0.45 -2.46 21.82
N HIS A 84 0.75 -2.59 20.53
CA HIS A 84 -0.28 -2.79 19.51
C HIS A 84 -0.97 -4.15 19.68
N PHE A 85 -0.20 -5.20 19.99
CA PHE A 85 -0.75 -6.52 20.34
C PHE A 85 -1.57 -6.48 21.64
N ALA A 86 -1.19 -5.67 22.61
CA ALA A 86 -1.99 -5.46 23.82
C ALA A 86 -3.33 -4.81 23.51
N LEU A 87 -3.38 -3.77 22.66
CA LEU A 87 -4.64 -3.15 22.25
C LEU A 87 -5.55 -4.16 21.52
N MET A 88 -4.98 -4.99 20.66
CA MET A 88 -5.70 -6.10 20.02
C MET A 88 -6.26 -7.09 21.04
N THR A 89 -5.45 -7.49 22.01
CA THR A 89 -5.83 -8.44 23.08
C THR A 89 -6.95 -7.88 23.95
N GLU A 90 -6.84 -6.61 24.36
CA GLU A 90 -7.86 -5.90 25.15
C GLU A 90 -9.20 -5.79 24.40
N ALA A 91 -9.15 -5.62 23.08
CA ALA A 91 -10.33 -5.55 22.22
C ALA A 91 -10.95 -6.92 21.92
N GLY A 92 -10.29 -8.03 22.29
CA GLY A 92 -10.78 -9.39 22.08
C GLY A 92 -10.49 -9.99 20.69
N TYR A 93 -9.59 -9.37 19.91
CA TYR A 93 -9.23 -9.83 18.56
C TYR A 93 -7.95 -10.67 18.56
N THR A 94 -7.76 -11.53 17.55
CA THR A 94 -6.54 -12.33 17.36
C THR A 94 -5.91 -12.18 15.96
N ASN A 95 -6.63 -11.62 14.99
CA ASN A 95 -6.16 -11.40 13.62
C ASN A 95 -5.73 -9.93 13.45
N ILE A 96 -4.43 -9.65 13.37
CA ILE A 96 -3.93 -8.28 13.23
C ILE A 96 -3.61 -7.96 11.77
N ILE A 97 -4.11 -6.81 11.30
CA ILE A 97 -3.94 -6.37 9.90
C ILE A 97 -3.28 -4.99 9.81
N PRO A 98 -1.93 -4.91 9.87
CA PRO A 98 -1.22 -3.68 9.58
C PRO A 98 -1.43 -3.21 8.16
N SER A 99 -1.78 -1.94 8.05
CA SER A 99 -2.07 -1.31 6.76
C SER A 99 -0.84 -0.72 6.08
N CYS A 100 0.27 -0.64 6.80
CA CYS A 100 1.56 -0.21 6.29
C CYS A 100 2.47 -1.43 6.06
N VAL A 101 2.95 -1.61 4.83
CA VAL A 101 3.93 -2.66 4.48
C VAL A 101 5.19 -2.61 5.36
N THR A 102 5.70 -1.43 5.71
CA THR A 102 6.85 -1.31 6.61
C THR A 102 6.52 -1.83 8.02
N SER A 103 5.31 -1.57 8.52
CA SER A 103 4.90 -2.07 9.84
C SER A 103 4.65 -3.58 9.79
N PHE A 104 4.04 -4.09 8.73
CA PHE A 104 3.88 -5.53 8.48
C PHE A 104 5.24 -6.26 8.49
N GLY A 105 6.21 -5.77 7.73
CA GLY A 105 7.55 -6.35 7.69
C GLY A 105 8.19 -6.37 9.07
N LEU A 106 8.07 -5.27 9.84
CA LEU A 106 8.65 -5.22 11.17
C LEU A 106 7.93 -6.11 12.19
N TYR A 107 6.62 -6.28 12.09
CA TYR A 107 5.89 -7.20 12.98
C TYR A 107 6.33 -8.63 12.71
N THR A 108 6.56 -8.95 11.43
CA THR A 108 7.07 -10.26 11.01
C THR A 108 8.48 -10.49 11.56
N GLU A 109 9.39 -9.51 11.43
CA GLU A 109 10.74 -9.55 11.99
C GLU A 109 10.74 -9.77 13.51
N VAL A 110 9.88 -9.04 14.22
CA VAL A 110 9.79 -9.11 15.68
C VAL A 110 9.23 -10.44 16.15
N LEU A 111 8.17 -10.96 15.50
CA LEU A 111 7.63 -12.28 15.84
C LEU A 111 8.65 -13.39 15.57
N ASP A 112 9.38 -13.32 14.45
CA ASP A 112 10.45 -14.29 14.15
C ASP A 112 11.60 -14.19 15.16
N THR A 113 11.98 -12.97 15.56
CA THR A 113 12.99 -12.73 16.59
C THR A 113 12.56 -13.33 17.93
N TRP A 114 11.35 -13.05 18.41
CA TRP A 114 10.84 -13.59 19.69
C TRP A 114 10.71 -15.10 19.68
N LYS A 115 10.33 -15.70 18.53
CA LYS A 115 10.29 -17.15 18.36
C LYS A 115 11.67 -17.79 18.56
N HIS A 116 12.73 -17.18 18.03
CA HIS A 116 14.09 -17.72 18.14
C HIS A 116 14.79 -17.32 19.44
N PHE A 117 14.39 -16.20 20.05
CA PHE A 117 15.00 -15.62 21.26
C PHE A 117 13.92 -15.26 22.30
N PRO A 118 13.34 -16.25 23.00
CA PRO A 118 12.26 -16.03 23.97
C PRO A 118 12.63 -15.09 25.13
N GLU A 119 13.92 -14.98 25.46
CA GLU A 119 14.44 -14.04 26.45
C GLU A 119 14.25 -12.58 26.03
N ILE A 120 14.29 -12.29 24.72
CA ILE A 120 13.98 -10.96 24.18
C ILE A 120 12.49 -10.70 24.36
N GLU A 121 11.62 -11.66 24.05
CA GLU A 121 10.17 -11.51 24.28
C GLU A 121 9.87 -11.21 25.77
N ALA A 122 10.48 -11.95 26.69
CA ALA A 122 10.31 -11.76 28.12
C ALA A 122 10.72 -10.35 28.58
N LYS A 123 11.87 -9.86 28.08
CA LYS A 123 12.34 -8.49 28.32
C LYS A 123 11.33 -7.45 27.80
N ILE A 124 10.78 -7.65 26.61
CA ILE A 124 9.80 -6.73 26.02
C ILE A 124 8.47 -6.74 26.77
N ARG A 125 8.01 -7.90 27.26
CA ARG A 125 6.84 -8.01 28.16
C ARG A 125 7.05 -7.19 29.43
N GLU A 126 8.24 -7.26 30.03
CA GLU A 126 8.59 -6.45 31.20
C GLU A 126 8.58 -4.95 30.88
N TYR A 127 9.15 -4.53 29.74
CA TYR A 127 9.15 -3.13 29.31
C TYR A 127 7.74 -2.60 29.06
N LEU A 128 6.89 -3.38 28.39
CA LEU A 128 5.50 -3.04 28.18
C LEU A 128 4.76 -2.86 29.51
N TRP A 129 4.94 -3.79 30.45
CA TRP A 129 4.31 -3.72 31.77
C TRP A 129 4.77 -2.50 32.57
N LYS A 130 6.08 -2.22 32.57
CA LYS A 130 6.65 -1.05 33.25
C LYS A 130 6.07 0.25 32.68
N ALA A 131 6.01 0.37 31.35
CA ALA A 131 5.57 1.58 30.67
C ALA A 131 4.04 1.78 30.71
N THR A 132 3.26 0.71 30.66
CA THR A 132 1.82 0.81 30.34
C THR A 132 0.89 0.00 31.22
N LYS A 133 1.42 -0.91 32.06
CA LYS A 133 0.62 -1.89 32.82
C LYS A 133 -0.27 -2.77 31.94
N ARG A 134 0.15 -3.00 30.69
CA ARG A 134 -0.54 -3.87 29.74
C ARG A 134 0.20 -5.19 29.57
N GLU A 135 -0.56 -6.19 29.17
CA GLU A 135 -0.09 -7.49 28.71
C GLU A 135 -0.64 -7.74 27.31
N PHE A 136 -0.06 -8.70 26.58
CA PHE A 136 -0.50 -9.03 25.23
C PHE A 136 -0.45 -10.53 24.96
N LYS A 137 -1.32 -10.97 24.05
CA LYS A 137 -1.22 -12.25 23.37
C LYS A 137 -0.55 -12.04 22.00
N ILE A 138 0.25 -13.02 21.58
CA ILE A 138 0.78 -13.06 20.22
C ILE A 138 -0.42 -13.23 19.25
N PRO A 139 -0.50 -12.45 18.15
CA PRO A 139 -1.55 -12.64 17.15
C PRO A 139 -1.54 -14.05 16.56
N GLU A 140 -2.72 -14.62 16.36
CA GLU A 140 -2.88 -15.92 15.67
C GLU A 140 -2.70 -15.75 14.16
N ASN A 141 -3.08 -14.59 13.62
CA ASN A 141 -2.88 -14.25 12.23
C ASN A 141 -2.29 -12.84 12.09
N LEU A 142 -1.21 -12.71 11.32
CA LEU A 142 -0.59 -11.45 10.94
C LEU A 142 -0.53 -11.38 9.42
N VAL A 143 -1.32 -10.50 8.81
CA VAL A 143 -1.33 -10.27 7.36
C VAL A 143 -1.41 -8.79 7.04
N HIS A 144 -0.86 -8.38 5.91
CA HIS A 144 -1.03 -7.02 5.43
C HIS A 144 -2.44 -6.85 4.85
N THR A 145 -3.00 -5.64 4.91
CA THR A 145 -4.35 -5.38 4.40
C THR A 145 -4.50 -5.63 2.89
N SER A 146 -3.42 -5.59 2.11
CA SER A 146 -3.45 -6.03 0.71
C SER A 146 -3.74 -7.53 0.53
N ASP A 147 -3.34 -8.36 1.49
CA ASP A 147 -3.68 -9.79 1.48
C ASP A 147 -5.18 -10.00 1.60
N ILE A 148 -5.84 -9.18 2.40
CA ILE A 148 -7.29 -9.21 2.61
C ILE A 148 -8.03 -8.86 1.32
N ILE A 149 -7.66 -7.75 0.67
CA ILE A 149 -8.26 -7.37 -0.63
C ILE A 149 -7.96 -8.43 -1.69
N TYR A 150 -6.78 -9.04 -1.68
CA TYR A 150 -6.43 -10.11 -2.61
C TYR A 150 -7.31 -11.35 -2.35
N LYS A 151 -7.48 -11.75 -1.10
CA LYS A 151 -8.33 -12.87 -0.71
C LYS A 151 -9.77 -12.67 -1.19
N PHE A 152 -10.33 -11.48 -0.97
CA PHE A 152 -11.71 -11.15 -1.34
C PHE A 152 -11.88 -10.60 -2.76
N ARG A 153 -10.83 -10.61 -3.60
CA ARG A 153 -10.86 -10.00 -4.94
C ARG A 153 -11.99 -10.49 -5.85
N ASN A 154 -12.40 -11.76 -5.72
CA ASN A 154 -13.50 -12.33 -6.49
C ASN A 154 -14.87 -11.83 -5.99
N GLN A 155 -15.06 -11.71 -4.67
CA GLN A 155 -16.26 -11.09 -4.10
C GLN A 155 -16.36 -9.60 -4.46
N ILE A 156 -15.21 -8.90 -4.48
CA ILE A 156 -15.12 -7.52 -4.98
C ILE A 156 -15.47 -7.47 -6.47
N LYS A 157 -15.00 -8.44 -7.27
CA LYS A 157 -15.32 -8.54 -8.70
C LYS A 157 -16.82 -8.73 -8.95
N GLU A 158 -17.49 -9.58 -8.17
CA GLU A 158 -18.95 -9.78 -8.25
C GLU A 158 -19.75 -8.49 -7.95
N LYS A 159 -19.21 -7.62 -7.09
CA LYS A 159 -19.80 -6.32 -6.73
C LYS A 159 -19.28 -5.15 -7.58
N SER A 160 -18.37 -5.42 -8.52
CA SER A 160 -17.70 -4.37 -9.31
C SER A 160 -18.68 -3.69 -10.26
N LYS A 161 -18.55 -2.36 -10.36
CA LYS A 161 -19.29 -1.53 -11.33
C LYS A 161 -18.41 -1.14 -12.52
N VAL A 162 -17.10 -1.22 -12.34
CA VAL A 162 -16.07 -0.85 -13.32
C VAL A 162 -15.09 -2.00 -13.43
N SER A 163 -14.69 -2.35 -14.65
CA SER A 163 -13.56 -3.26 -14.91
C SER A 163 -12.31 -2.47 -15.28
N LEU A 164 -11.14 -3.05 -15.07
CA LEU A 164 -9.85 -2.49 -15.50
C LEU A 164 -9.62 -2.66 -17.02
N ILE A 165 -10.66 -2.39 -17.81
CA ILE A 165 -10.70 -2.45 -19.28
C ILE A 165 -10.95 -1.03 -19.75
N ASN A 166 -10.19 -0.60 -20.75
CA ASN A 166 -10.38 0.70 -21.36
C ASN A 166 -11.75 0.78 -22.05
N LYS A 167 -12.62 1.70 -21.62
CA LYS A 167 -13.99 1.83 -22.12
C LYS A 167 -14.06 2.21 -23.60
N LYS A 168 -13.04 2.89 -24.13
CA LYS A 168 -12.99 3.32 -25.54
C LYS A 168 -12.47 2.21 -26.46
N THR A 169 -11.47 1.45 -26.02
CA THR A 169 -10.79 0.46 -26.89
C THR A 169 -11.22 -0.98 -26.63
N GLY A 170 -11.83 -1.29 -25.48
CA GLY A 170 -12.17 -2.64 -25.06
C GLY A 170 -10.97 -3.51 -24.65
N VAL A 171 -9.77 -2.93 -24.62
CA VAL A 171 -8.52 -3.64 -24.26
C VAL A 171 -8.26 -3.49 -22.76
N PRO A 172 -7.76 -4.54 -22.07
CA PRO A 172 -7.29 -4.42 -20.69
C PRO A 172 -6.32 -3.27 -20.49
N LEU A 173 -6.46 -2.52 -19.39
CA LEU A 173 -5.49 -1.50 -19.01
C LEU A 173 -4.14 -2.16 -18.68
N LYS A 174 -3.05 -1.51 -19.06
CA LYS A 174 -1.68 -1.95 -18.78
C LYS A 174 -1.22 -1.38 -17.46
N ILE A 175 -0.97 -2.23 -16.47
CA ILE A 175 -0.80 -1.81 -15.08
C ILE A 175 0.56 -2.28 -14.59
N VAL A 176 1.32 -1.35 -14.03
CA VAL A 176 2.55 -1.67 -13.30
C VAL A 176 2.17 -1.92 -11.84
N GLU A 177 2.48 -3.10 -11.33
CA GLU A 177 2.43 -3.33 -9.89
C GLU A 177 3.76 -2.93 -9.24
N HIS A 178 3.66 -2.39 -8.03
CA HIS A 178 4.78 -2.13 -7.16
C HIS A 178 4.55 -2.74 -5.77
N ILE A 179 5.08 -3.95 -5.59
CA ILE A 179 5.20 -4.58 -4.28
C ILE A 179 6.30 -3.92 -3.45
N GLY A 180 5.92 -3.42 -2.26
CA GLY A 180 6.87 -2.87 -1.31
C GLY A 180 7.89 -3.93 -0.86
N CYS A 181 9.16 -3.55 -0.74
CA CYS A 181 10.24 -4.47 -0.38
C CYS A 181 10.02 -5.17 0.98
N HIS A 182 9.41 -4.50 1.95
CA HIS A 182 9.13 -5.07 3.28
C HIS A 182 7.92 -6.01 3.31
N TYR A 183 7.22 -6.19 2.19
CA TYR A 183 6.10 -7.15 2.10
C TYR A 183 6.59 -8.55 1.72
N ALA A 184 7.45 -8.65 0.68
CA ALA A 184 7.86 -9.95 0.14
C ALA A 184 9.37 -10.13 -0.06
N LYS A 185 10.17 -9.05 -0.07
CA LYS A 185 11.63 -9.17 -0.28
C LYS A 185 12.36 -9.50 1.02
N MET A 186 11.96 -8.88 2.13
CA MET A 186 12.56 -9.12 3.45
C MET A 186 12.13 -10.46 4.05
N PHE A 187 10.83 -10.79 3.93
CA PHE A 187 10.24 -12.01 4.48
C PHE A 187 9.45 -12.76 3.38
N PRO A 188 10.14 -13.48 2.47
CA PRO A 188 9.50 -14.09 1.30
C PRO A 188 8.36 -15.04 1.64
N THR A 189 8.49 -15.80 2.73
CA THR A 189 7.46 -16.74 3.21
C THR A 189 6.21 -16.05 3.74
N SER A 190 6.28 -14.76 4.06
CA SER A 190 5.16 -13.97 4.60
C SER A 190 4.41 -13.18 3.52
N GLY A 191 4.87 -13.19 2.28
CA GLY A 191 4.20 -12.57 1.14
C GLY A 191 3.53 -13.60 0.24
N VAL A 192 2.29 -13.35 -0.19
CA VAL A 192 1.59 -14.22 -1.15
C VAL A 192 2.37 -14.27 -2.48
N GLY A 193 2.86 -15.45 -2.83
CA GLY A 193 3.66 -15.68 -4.05
C GLY A 193 5.16 -15.43 -3.91
N GLY A 194 5.68 -15.19 -2.70
CA GLY A 194 7.12 -15.08 -2.45
C GLY A 194 7.74 -13.77 -2.94
N ALA A 195 9.09 -13.71 -2.92
CA ALA A 195 9.84 -12.49 -3.26
C ALA A 195 9.91 -12.19 -4.77
N GLU A 196 10.08 -13.22 -5.59
CA GLU A 196 10.32 -13.08 -7.03
C GLU A 196 9.03 -12.81 -7.81
N PHE A 197 7.97 -13.56 -7.50
CA PHE A 197 6.67 -13.46 -8.17
C PHE A 197 5.49 -13.23 -7.21
N PRO A 198 5.55 -12.20 -6.34
CA PRO A 198 4.43 -11.89 -5.46
C PRO A 198 3.17 -11.60 -6.27
N SER A 199 2.08 -12.25 -5.89
CA SER A 199 0.83 -12.27 -6.66
C SER A 199 -0.27 -11.40 -6.07
N VAL A 200 -0.03 -10.77 -4.91
CA VAL A 200 -1.05 -10.02 -4.17
C VAL A 200 -1.63 -8.87 -4.99
N LEU A 201 -0.83 -8.15 -5.79
CA LEU A 201 -1.33 -7.09 -6.69
C LEU A 201 -1.65 -7.62 -8.08
N THR A 202 -0.86 -8.54 -8.63
CA THR A 202 -1.11 -9.09 -9.98
C THR A 202 -2.44 -9.81 -10.04
N GLY A 203 -2.77 -10.61 -9.02
CA GLY A 203 -4.04 -11.32 -8.97
C GLY A 203 -5.23 -10.38 -8.80
N MET A 204 -5.09 -9.23 -8.12
CA MET A 204 -6.15 -8.21 -8.13
C MET A 204 -6.34 -7.63 -9.53
N ILE A 205 -5.25 -7.21 -10.18
CA ILE A 205 -5.26 -6.65 -11.54
C ILE A 205 -5.96 -7.60 -12.51
N GLU A 206 -5.52 -8.85 -12.55
CA GLU A 206 -6.05 -9.88 -13.45
C GLU A 206 -7.52 -10.20 -13.14
N SER A 207 -7.88 -10.35 -11.85
CA SER A 207 -9.26 -10.66 -11.45
C SER A 207 -10.24 -9.54 -11.80
N TRP A 208 -9.76 -8.30 -11.91
CA TRP A 208 -10.58 -7.14 -12.25
C TRP A 208 -10.55 -6.77 -13.74
N GLY A 209 -9.80 -7.52 -14.56
CA GLY A 209 -9.80 -7.43 -16.02
C GLY A 209 -8.66 -6.62 -16.62
N GLY A 210 -7.65 -6.26 -15.81
CA GLY A 210 -6.46 -5.54 -16.26
C GLY A 210 -5.35 -6.49 -16.71
N SER A 211 -4.29 -5.91 -17.27
CA SER A 211 -3.09 -6.63 -17.71
C SER A 211 -1.86 -6.11 -16.96
N VAL A 212 -1.04 -7.02 -16.45
CA VAL A 212 0.18 -6.67 -15.72
C VAL A 212 1.32 -6.43 -16.71
N ILE A 213 2.04 -5.31 -16.54
CA ILE A 213 3.29 -5.06 -17.27
C ILE A 213 4.45 -5.76 -16.55
N ASP A 214 5.19 -6.57 -17.30
CA ASP A 214 6.49 -7.09 -16.89
C ASP A 214 7.61 -6.26 -17.55
N TYR A 215 8.51 -5.71 -16.74
CA TYR A 215 9.53 -4.76 -17.19
C TYR A 215 10.81 -4.87 -16.34
N PRO A 216 11.98 -4.42 -16.84
CA PRO A 216 13.27 -4.73 -16.23
C PRO A 216 13.40 -4.35 -14.75
N GLU A 217 12.96 -3.16 -14.35
CA GLU A 217 13.07 -2.66 -12.97
C GLU A 217 11.81 -2.92 -12.12
N ARG A 218 11.02 -3.96 -12.46
CA ARG A 218 9.79 -4.34 -11.75
C ARG A 218 9.98 -4.54 -10.25
N ARG A 219 11.04 -5.26 -9.85
CA ARG A 219 11.40 -5.50 -8.45
C ARG A 219 12.36 -4.46 -7.86
N HIS A 220 12.65 -3.39 -8.59
CA HIS A 220 13.47 -2.28 -8.10
C HIS A 220 12.74 -1.48 -7.00
N CYS A 221 13.53 -0.91 -6.09
CA CYS A 221 13.03 -0.07 -5.00
C CYS A 221 12.33 1.18 -5.55
N CYS A 222 11.28 1.66 -4.87
CA CYS A 222 10.65 2.96 -5.17
C CYS A 222 11.48 4.17 -4.71
N GLY A 223 12.66 3.96 -4.14
CA GLY A 223 13.47 5.05 -3.61
C GLY A 223 13.01 5.62 -2.28
N PHE A 224 12.02 5.03 -1.58
CA PHE A 224 11.67 5.48 -0.21
C PHE A 224 12.88 5.51 0.70
N GLY A 225 13.77 4.51 0.61
CA GLY A 225 15.15 4.58 1.11
C GLY A 225 15.33 4.77 2.63
N PHE A 226 14.24 4.94 3.40
CA PHE A 226 14.20 5.23 4.83
C PHE A 226 15.22 6.30 5.25
N ARG A 227 16.35 5.90 5.85
CA ARG A 227 17.43 6.82 6.20
C ARG A 227 17.88 7.70 5.03
N GLN A 228 17.87 7.20 3.80
CA GLN A 228 18.31 7.94 2.62
C GLN A 228 17.42 9.12 2.25
N TYR A 229 16.13 9.10 2.59
CA TYR A 229 15.24 10.25 2.31
C TYR A 229 15.25 11.28 3.44
N LEU A 230 15.46 10.84 4.67
CA LEU A 230 15.54 11.72 5.84
C LEU A 230 16.79 12.58 5.83
N VAL A 231 17.94 11.99 5.48
CA VAL A 231 19.18 12.73 5.33
C VAL A 231 19.09 13.54 4.04
N MET A 232 18.89 14.86 4.16
CA MET A 232 18.66 15.73 2.99
C MET A 232 19.74 15.59 1.92
N ALA A 233 21.01 15.44 2.31
CA ALA A 233 22.13 15.24 1.40
C ALA A 233 22.02 13.96 0.54
N ASN A 234 21.25 12.98 1.00
CA ASN A 234 21.10 11.68 0.33
C ASN A 234 19.81 11.60 -0.51
N ARG A 235 18.98 12.65 -0.56
CA ARG A 235 17.71 12.63 -1.31
C ARG A 235 17.89 12.35 -2.80
N GLY A 236 19.04 12.69 -3.38
CA GLY A 236 19.39 12.30 -4.76
C GLY A 236 19.32 10.79 -4.99
N TYR A 237 19.63 9.97 -3.98
CA TYR A 237 19.45 8.51 -4.04
C TYR A 237 17.97 8.13 -4.18
N SER A 238 17.08 8.79 -3.44
CA SER A 238 15.66 8.48 -3.47
C SER A 238 15.03 8.79 -4.84
N VAL A 239 15.35 9.96 -5.39
CA VAL A 239 14.88 10.38 -6.71
C VAL A 239 15.44 9.49 -7.80
N SER A 240 16.74 9.15 -7.77
CA SER A 240 17.38 8.33 -8.81
C SER A 240 16.82 6.92 -8.91
N ASN A 241 16.43 6.29 -7.79
CA ASN A 241 15.77 4.98 -7.80
C ASN A 241 14.38 5.05 -8.47
N SER A 242 13.60 6.10 -8.17
CA SER A 242 12.29 6.30 -8.80
C SER A 242 12.43 6.56 -10.29
N LYS A 243 13.35 7.46 -10.67
CA LYS A 243 13.69 7.78 -12.06
C LYS A 243 14.05 6.54 -12.85
N LYS A 244 14.99 5.72 -12.35
CA LYS A 244 15.40 4.47 -12.98
C LYS A 244 14.21 3.54 -13.23
N LYS A 245 13.29 3.47 -12.26
CA LYS A 245 12.08 2.65 -12.36
C LYS A 245 11.12 3.19 -13.43
N PHE A 246 10.90 4.51 -13.48
CA PHE A 246 10.06 5.15 -14.49
C PHE A 246 10.63 5.01 -15.91
N GLU A 247 11.91 5.30 -16.10
CA GLU A 247 12.61 5.14 -17.39
C GLU A 247 12.51 3.70 -17.90
N SER A 248 12.61 2.72 -17.00
CA SER A 248 12.50 1.30 -17.36
C SER A 248 11.08 0.87 -17.75
N MET A 249 10.04 1.48 -17.17
CA MET A 249 8.63 1.13 -17.50
C MET A 249 8.06 1.96 -18.65
N GLN A 250 8.60 3.15 -18.93
CA GLN A 250 8.09 4.08 -19.95
C GLN A 250 7.86 3.43 -21.32
N PRO A 251 8.77 2.58 -21.88
CA PRO A 251 8.56 1.95 -23.18
C PRO A 251 7.31 1.06 -23.26
N TYR A 252 6.81 0.59 -22.12
CA TYR A 252 5.64 -0.28 -22.02
C TYR A 252 4.31 0.51 -21.97
N GLN A 253 4.39 1.84 -21.84
CA GLN A 253 3.25 2.76 -21.81
C GLN A 253 2.19 2.34 -20.77
N PRO A 254 2.53 2.33 -19.48
CA PRO A 254 1.58 1.99 -18.42
C PRO A 254 0.41 2.98 -18.37
N ASP A 255 -0.79 2.46 -18.17
CA ASP A 255 -1.98 3.27 -17.89
C ASP A 255 -1.97 3.82 -16.47
N PHE A 256 -1.44 3.04 -15.51
CA PHE A 256 -1.17 3.48 -14.14
C PHE A 256 -0.25 2.50 -13.39
N ILE A 257 0.22 2.94 -12.22
CA ILE A 257 0.96 2.14 -11.25
C ILE A 257 0.05 1.86 -10.05
N VAL A 258 0.07 0.63 -9.53
CA VAL A 258 -0.57 0.29 -8.25
C VAL A 258 0.45 -0.17 -7.23
N ALA A 259 0.38 0.34 -6.00
CA ALA A 259 1.30 -0.02 -4.93
C ALA A 259 0.56 -0.48 -3.66
N ASN A 260 1.15 -1.43 -2.93
CA ASN A 260 0.61 -1.90 -1.65
C ASN A 260 1.18 -1.18 -0.42
N CYS A 261 2.23 -0.38 -0.60
CA CYS A 261 2.88 0.35 0.47
C CYS A 261 2.54 1.85 0.37
N PRO A 262 2.07 2.48 1.46
CA PRO A 262 1.81 3.92 1.49
C PRO A 262 3.02 4.78 1.10
N GLY A 263 4.21 4.42 1.60
CA GLY A 263 5.45 5.15 1.28
C GLY A 263 5.84 5.02 -0.18
N CYS A 264 5.63 3.84 -0.78
CA CYS A 264 5.90 3.63 -2.20
C CYS A 264 4.92 4.40 -3.09
N SER A 265 3.64 4.40 -2.74
CA SER A 265 2.60 5.18 -3.44
C SER A 265 2.97 6.66 -3.43
N MET A 266 3.34 7.18 -2.25
CA MET A 266 3.76 8.57 -2.08
C MET A 266 4.97 8.93 -2.93
N PHE A 267 6.00 8.10 -2.91
CA PHE A 267 7.26 8.40 -3.62
C PHE A 267 7.08 8.28 -5.13
N LEU A 268 6.36 7.27 -5.62
CA LEU A 268 6.10 7.12 -7.05
C LEU A 268 5.14 8.21 -7.57
N ASP A 269 4.23 8.71 -6.74
CA ASP A 269 3.38 9.85 -7.12
C ASP A 269 4.19 11.17 -7.13
N ARG A 270 4.81 11.52 -5.99
CA ARG A 270 5.45 12.82 -5.78
C ARG A 270 6.75 13.00 -6.58
N TRP A 271 7.53 11.94 -6.80
CA TRP A 271 8.80 12.09 -7.51
C TRP A 271 8.64 12.38 -9.00
N GLN A 272 7.49 12.09 -9.60
CA GLN A 272 7.24 12.50 -10.98
C GLN A 272 7.21 14.02 -11.11
N TYR A 273 6.61 14.72 -10.15
CA TYR A 273 6.70 16.18 -10.07
C TYR A 273 8.15 16.66 -9.93
N THR A 274 8.89 16.12 -8.96
CA THR A 274 10.28 16.58 -8.74
C THR A 274 11.18 16.31 -9.95
N ILE A 275 11.04 15.15 -10.61
CA ILE A 275 11.82 14.84 -11.81
C ILE A 275 11.43 15.80 -12.95
N ALA A 276 10.14 16.09 -13.13
CA ALA A 276 9.68 17.04 -14.13
C ALA A 276 10.24 18.45 -13.87
N GLU A 277 10.21 18.93 -12.62
CA GLU A 277 10.72 20.26 -12.28
C GLU A 277 12.25 20.39 -12.34
N LEU A 278 12.97 19.31 -12.03
CA LEU A 278 14.44 19.32 -12.07
C LEU A 278 15.00 19.12 -13.48
N GLU A 279 14.34 18.31 -14.31
CA GLU A 279 14.91 17.83 -15.57
C GLU A 279 14.05 18.11 -16.81
N GLY A 280 12.82 18.59 -16.65
CA GLY A 280 11.87 18.78 -17.76
C GLY A 280 11.37 17.47 -18.37
N ILE A 281 11.47 16.35 -17.63
CA ILE A 281 11.12 15.00 -18.10
C ILE A 281 9.80 14.55 -17.48
N THR A 282 8.93 13.98 -18.31
CA THR A 282 7.69 13.31 -17.91
C THR A 282 7.65 11.91 -18.54
N TYR A 283 6.76 11.04 -18.05
CA TYR A 283 6.79 9.60 -18.37
C TYR A 283 5.61 9.10 -19.19
N ASP A 284 4.81 10.02 -19.72
CA ASP A 284 3.82 9.74 -20.76
C ASP A 284 4.18 10.43 -22.09
N THR A 285 3.28 10.36 -23.08
CA THR A 285 3.47 10.99 -24.39
C THR A 285 2.90 12.42 -24.49
N SER A 286 2.29 12.93 -23.43
CA SER A 286 1.50 14.16 -23.42
C SER A 286 1.99 15.19 -22.41
N GLY A 287 3.11 14.96 -21.73
CA GLY A 287 3.64 15.86 -20.70
C GLY A 287 3.07 15.60 -19.30
N MET A 288 2.36 14.49 -19.09
CA MET A 288 1.79 14.11 -17.80
C MET A 288 2.64 13.03 -17.11
N GLY A 289 2.35 12.80 -15.83
CA GLY A 289 2.85 11.65 -15.10
C GLY A 289 2.02 10.39 -15.37
N ILE A 290 2.57 9.24 -14.99
CA ILE A 290 1.87 7.96 -14.88
C ILE A 290 1.07 7.99 -13.56
N PRO A 291 -0.27 7.91 -13.58
CA PRO A 291 -1.07 7.90 -12.36
C PRO A 291 -0.63 6.79 -11.40
N VAL A 292 -0.62 7.05 -10.10
CA VAL A 292 -0.24 6.08 -9.07
C VAL A 292 -1.41 5.89 -8.15
N LEU A 293 -1.89 4.67 -7.97
CA LEU A 293 -2.97 4.34 -7.05
C LEU A 293 -2.46 3.46 -5.92
N THR A 294 -3.06 3.62 -4.74
CA THR A 294 -3.04 2.55 -3.75
C THR A 294 -3.94 1.40 -4.22
N TYR A 295 -3.72 0.20 -3.70
CA TYR A 295 -4.60 -0.94 -4.01
C TYR A 295 -6.01 -0.75 -3.43
N GLU A 296 -6.17 0.03 -2.36
CA GLU A 296 -7.47 0.44 -1.83
C GLU A 296 -8.22 1.34 -2.82
N GLU A 297 -7.53 2.35 -3.37
CA GLU A 297 -8.10 3.26 -4.37
C GLU A 297 -8.47 2.49 -5.64
N MET A 298 -7.61 1.58 -6.10
CA MET A 298 -7.92 0.70 -7.23
C MET A 298 -9.18 -0.14 -6.96
N ALA A 299 -9.29 -0.74 -5.78
CA ALA A 299 -10.48 -1.49 -5.39
C ALA A 299 -11.74 -0.59 -5.34
N GLY A 300 -11.63 0.60 -4.76
CA GLY A 300 -12.71 1.58 -4.69
C GLY A 300 -13.20 2.02 -6.07
N LEU A 301 -12.29 2.29 -7.01
CA LEU A 301 -12.65 2.61 -8.40
C LEU A 301 -13.38 1.46 -9.08
N VAL A 302 -12.91 0.22 -8.91
CA VAL A 302 -13.57 -1.00 -9.44
C VAL A 302 -14.98 -1.18 -8.87
N MET A 303 -15.18 -0.83 -7.59
CA MET A 303 -16.50 -0.84 -6.93
C MET A 303 -17.39 0.36 -7.30
N GLY A 304 -16.86 1.29 -8.09
CA GLY A 304 -17.57 2.48 -8.57
C GLY A 304 -17.80 3.53 -7.48
N TYR A 305 -16.86 3.66 -6.55
CA TYR A 305 -16.84 4.79 -5.63
C TYR A 305 -16.44 6.07 -6.37
N SER A 306 -16.91 7.21 -5.86
CA SER A 306 -16.54 8.52 -6.42
C SER A 306 -15.04 8.77 -6.25
N PRO A 307 -14.31 9.18 -7.30
CA PRO A 307 -12.87 9.46 -7.21
C PRO A 307 -12.54 10.55 -6.18
N TRP A 308 -13.46 11.47 -5.93
CA TRP A 308 -13.27 12.55 -4.96
C TRP A 308 -13.54 12.12 -3.52
N GLU A 309 -14.43 11.14 -3.31
CA GLU A 309 -14.58 10.46 -2.01
C GLU A 309 -13.36 9.57 -1.70
N LEU A 310 -12.74 8.98 -2.73
CA LEU A 310 -11.49 8.24 -2.61
C LEU A 310 -10.29 9.13 -2.26
N GLY A 311 -10.41 10.45 -2.40
CA GLY A 311 -9.34 11.39 -2.14
C GLY A 311 -8.31 11.52 -3.26
N LEU A 312 -8.64 11.12 -4.50
CA LEU A 312 -7.69 11.13 -5.62
C LEU A 312 -7.21 12.53 -6.01
N GLN A 313 -7.93 13.58 -5.64
CA GLN A 313 -7.51 14.98 -5.78
C GLN A 313 -6.25 15.35 -4.99
N MET A 314 -5.84 14.52 -4.01
CA MET A 314 -4.64 14.73 -3.19
C MET A 314 -3.36 14.21 -3.86
N HIS A 315 -3.50 13.46 -4.95
CA HIS A 315 -2.38 12.93 -5.73
C HIS A 315 -1.66 14.07 -6.46
N GLN A 316 -0.35 13.95 -6.56
CA GLN A 316 0.50 14.91 -7.24
C GLN A 316 0.38 14.79 -8.77
N VAL A 317 0.15 13.56 -9.26
CA VAL A 317 -0.11 13.27 -10.66
C VAL A 317 -1.61 13.17 -10.90
N SER A 318 -2.09 13.80 -11.98
CA SER A 318 -3.52 13.79 -12.30
C SER A 318 -4.03 12.42 -12.67
N VAL A 319 -5.17 12.06 -12.08
CA VAL A 319 -5.83 10.76 -12.25
C VAL A 319 -6.91 10.79 -13.33
N GLU A 320 -7.35 11.98 -13.74
CA GLU A 320 -8.41 12.18 -14.73
C GLU A 320 -8.22 11.40 -16.04
N PRO A 321 -7.01 11.33 -16.65
CA PRO A 321 -6.82 10.51 -17.84
C PRO A 321 -7.10 9.02 -17.60
N LEU A 322 -6.81 8.51 -16.41
CA LEU A 322 -7.12 7.14 -16.02
C LEU A 322 -8.63 6.97 -15.81
N LEU A 323 -9.28 7.92 -15.14
CA LEU A 323 -10.74 7.90 -14.93
C LEU A 323 -11.49 7.89 -16.27
N ASP A 324 -11.05 8.68 -17.25
CA ASP A 324 -11.59 8.71 -18.60
C ASP A 324 -11.43 7.37 -19.33
N LYS A 325 -10.28 6.70 -19.17
CA LYS A 325 -10.03 5.35 -19.72
C LYS A 325 -10.91 4.30 -19.06
N LEU A 326 -11.10 4.37 -17.74
CA LEU A 326 -12.02 3.50 -16.99
C LEU A 326 -13.49 3.83 -17.29
N GLY A 327 -13.75 5.02 -17.84
CA GLY A 327 -15.09 5.50 -18.15
C GLY A 327 -15.93 5.82 -16.92
N ILE A 328 -15.24 6.25 -15.86
CA ILE A 328 -15.83 6.74 -14.61
C ILE A 328 -16.28 8.17 -14.84
N GLU A 329 -17.55 8.44 -14.56
CA GLU A 329 -18.09 9.79 -14.62
C GLU A 329 -17.74 10.54 -13.33
N TYR A 330 -17.16 11.73 -13.49
CA TYR A 330 -16.80 12.62 -12.39
C TYR A 330 -17.05 14.07 -12.80
N LYS A 331 -17.44 14.90 -11.84
CA LYS A 331 -17.58 16.34 -12.05
C LYS A 331 -16.28 17.04 -11.71
N LYS A 332 -15.69 17.74 -12.67
CA LYS A 332 -14.38 18.41 -12.49
C LYS A 332 -14.46 19.53 -11.45
N GLU A 333 -15.63 20.16 -11.37
CA GLU A 333 -15.92 21.27 -10.46
C GLU A 333 -15.96 20.78 -9.00
N GLU A 334 -16.18 19.48 -8.78
CA GLU A 334 -16.24 18.87 -7.44
C GLU A 334 -14.85 18.46 -6.91
N LYS A 335 -13.80 18.46 -7.75
CA LYS A 335 -12.45 17.95 -7.41
C LYS A 335 -11.88 18.59 -6.13
N TYR A 336 -12.10 19.89 -5.95
CA TYR A 336 -11.60 20.66 -4.80
C TYR A 336 -12.74 21.21 -3.94
N LEU A 337 -13.86 20.50 -3.90
CA LEU A 337 -14.93 20.75 -2.93
C LEU A 337 -14.73 19.85 -1.71
N GLY A 338 -14.61 20.46 -0.54
CA GLY A 338 -14.66 19.79 0.75
C GLY A 338 -16.07 19.40 1.17
N VAL A 339 -16.20 19.00 2.43
CA VAL A 339 -17.49 18.63 3.01
C VAL A 339 -18.48 19.81 2.88
N HIS A 340 -19.74 19.50 2.53
CA HIS A 340 -20.79 20.50 2.27
C HIS A 340 -20.55 21.45 1.09
N GLY A 341 -19.65 21.10 0.16
CA GLY A 341 -19.42 21.90 -1.05
C GLY A 341 -18.54 23.13 -0.84
N GLN A 342 -17.83 23.21 0.28
CA GLN A 342 -16.87 24.30 0.52
C GLN A 342 -15.68 24.16 -0.42
N ASN A 343 -15.38 25.18 -1.22
CA ASN A 343 -14.15 25.21 -2.01
C ASN A 343 -12.91 25.27 -1.09
N ILE A 344 -12.02 24.27 -1.19
CA ILE A 344 -10.80 24.18 -0.37
C ILE A 344 -9.55 24.78 -1.05
N GLY A 345 -9.73 25.36 -2.24
CA GLY A 345 -8.68 25.97 -3.04
C GLY A 345 -8.05 24.99 -4.02
N GLU A 346 -7.52 25.53 -5.12
CA GLU A 346 -6.75 24.78 -6.10
C GLU A 346 -5.25 24.85 -5.75
N PRO A 347 -4.49 23.75 -5.92
CA PRO A 347 -3.05 23.75 -5.71
C PRO A 347 -2.33 24.60 -6.77
N GLN A 348 -1.14 25.09 -6.41
CA GLN A 348 -0.24 25.69 -7.41
C GLN A 348 0.12 24.68 -8.48
N LYS A 349 0.12 25.13 -9.73
CA LYS A 349 0.45 24.26 -10.86
C LYS A 349 1.97 24.15 -11.04
N PRO A 350 2.51 22.94 -11.24
CA PRO A 350 3.88 22.72 -11.70
C PRO A 350 4.19 23.44 -13.01
N GLN A 351 5.48 23.67 -13.28
CA GLN A 351 5.94 24.28 -14.52
C GLN A 351 6.01 23.27 -15.67
N PHE A 352 6.43 22.02 -15.40
CA PHE A 352 6.73 21.04 -16.44
C PHE A 352 5.80 19.82 -16.46
N LEU A 353 5.24 19.45 -15.30
CA LEU A 353 4.30 18.33 -15.20
C LEU A 353 2.88 18.81 -15.52
N ILE A 354 2.21 18.29 -16.53
CA ILE A 354 0.80 18.66 -16.77
C ILE A 354 -0.10 17.96 -15.73
N VAL A 355 -0.95 18.74 -15.05
CA VAL A 355 -1.91 18.29 -14.03
C VAL A 355 -3.30 18.90 -14.25
#